data_AF-A0A537R424-F1
#
_entry.id   AF-A0A537R424-F1
#
_cell.length_a   1.000
_cell.length_b   1.000
_cell.length_c   1.000
_cell.angle_alpha   90.00
_cell.angle_beta   90.00
_cell.angle_gamma   90.00
#
_symmetry.space_group_name_H-M   'P 1'
#
loop_
_entity.id
_entity.type
_entity.pdbx_description
1 polymer ?
#
loop_
_entity_poly.entity_id
_entity_poly.type
_entity_poly.pdbx_seq_one_letter_code
_entity_poly.pdbx_strand_id
1 'polypeptide(L)'
;MSMRFAPSRPLGAGLLAAGMLAALAASATAHPHVWITVETTVLYDKGTFTGLQHKWTFDEFYTAMAIEGLDKNKDGIYDREELAELAKVNVDGLKEFGYFTYPESRTLATTGSSTRTEPCR
;
A
#
# COMPACT_ATOMS: atom_id res chain seq x y z
N MET A 1 47.80 1.41 54.63
CA MET A 1 47.48 0.56 53.47
C MET A 1 45.97 0.61 53.28
N SER A 2 45.47 1.42 52.34
CA SER A 2 44.03 1.62 52.10
C SER A 2 43.56 0.66 51.02
N MET A 3 42.76 -0.35 51.39
CA MET A 3 42.10 -1.23 50.42
C MET A 3 40.84 -0.54 49.90
N ARG A 4 40.83 -0.25 48.59
CA ARG A 4 39.62 0.18 47.88
C ARG A 4 38.83 -1.07 47.48
N PHE A 5 37.62 -1.23 48.01
CA PHE A 5 36.67 -2.22 47.51
C PHE A 5 36.22 -1.82 46.10
N ALA A 6 36.51 -2.66 45.10
CA ALA A 6 35.96 -2.48 43.75
C ALA A 6 34.50 -2.96 43.74
N PRO A 7 33.55 -2.20 43.16
CA PRO A 7 32.17 -2.64 43.06
C PRO A 7 32.08 -3.84 42.10
N SER A 8 31.52 -4.96 42.58
CA SER A 8 31.20 -6.12 41.75
C SER A 8 30.07 -5.74 40.79
N ARG A 9 30.32 -5.88 39.48
CA ARG A 9 29.31 -5.62 38.45
C ARG A 9 28.25 -6.73 38.54
N PRO A 10 26.96 -6.43 38.75
CA PRO A 10 25.92 -7.44 38.89
C PRO A 10 25.55 -8.04 37.52
N LEU A 11 26.42 -8.90 36.99
CA LEU A 11 26.19 -9.61 35.73
C LEU A 11 24.87 -10.38 35.72
N GLY A 12 24.48 -10.99 36.86
CA GLY A 12 23.25 -11.77 36.98
C GLY A 12 21.95 -10.96 36.80
N ALA A 13 21.91 -9.72 37.29
CA ALA A 13 20.74 -8.85 37.12
C ALA A 13 20.54 -8.43 35.66
N GLY A 14 21.66 -8.21 34.93
CA GLY A 14 21.62 -7.91 33.50
C GLY A 14 21.09 -9.08 32.66
N LEU A 15 21.50 -10.31 32.98
CA LEU A 15 21.02 -11.51 32.28
C LEU A 15 19.53 -11.78 32.52
N LEU A 16 19.04 -11.60 33.76
CA LEU A 16 17.62 -11.76 34.07
C LEU A 16 16.75 -10.71 33.37
N ALA A 17 17.19 -9.44 33.38
CA ALA A 17 16.49 -8.37 32.67
C ALA A 17 16.46 -8.62 31.15
N ALA A 18 17.57 -9.05 30.56
CA ALA A 18 17.64 -9.39 29.14
C ALA A 18 16.72 -10.59 28.78
N GLY A 19 16.69 -11.61 29.63
CA GLY A 19 15.79 -12.76 29.47
C GLY A 19 14.30 -12.37 29.54
N MET A 20 13.94 -11.48 30.47
CA MET A 20 12.56 -10.95 30.55
C MET A 20 12.20 -10.08 29.33
N LEU A 21 13.11 -9.22 28.84
CA LEU A 21 12.84 -8.45 27.62
C LEU A 21 12.67 -9.34 26.39
N ALA A 22 13.49 -10.39 26.26
CA ALA A 22 13.36 -11.34 25.15
C ALA A 22 12.05 -12.13 25.22
N ALA A 23 11.57 -12.48 26.41
CA ALA A 23 10.27 -13.14 26.59
C ALA A 23 9.07 -12.22 26.28
N LEU A 24 9.24 -10.90 26.38
CA LEU A 24 8.24 -9.89 26.01
C LEU A 24 8.28 -9.52 24.52
N ALA A 25 9.29 -9.97 23.76
CA ALA A 25 9.39 -9.74 22.33
C ALA A 25 8.42 -10.67 21.57
N ALA A 26 7.14 -10.31 21.57
CA ALA A 26 6.15 -10.96 20.72
C ALA A 26 6.49 -10.73 19.24
N SER A 27 6.38 -11.77 18.42
CA SER A 27 6.46 -11.63 16.97
C SER A 27 5.25 -10.84 16.49
N ALA A 28 5.49 -9.67 15.88
CA ALA A 28 4.43 -8.95 15.19
C ALA A 28 4.04 -9.76 13.95
N THR A 29 2.79 -10.24 13.89
CA THR A 29 2.25 -10.87 12.69
C THR A 29 2.00 -9.79 11.65
N ALA A 30 2.85 -9.73 10.62
CA ALA A 30 2.58 -8.91 9.46
C ALA A 30 1.48 -9.59 8.66
N HIS A 31 0.40 -8.85 8.36
CA HIS A 31 -0.65 -9.31 7.46
C HIS A 31 -0.03 -9.66 6.08
N PRO A 32 -0.63 -10.60 5.33
CA PRO A 32 -0.18 -10.89 3.97
C PRO A 32 -0.25 -9.59 3.16
N HIS A 33 0.89 -9.22 2.59
CA HIS A 33 0.99 -8.02 1.77
C HIS A 33 0.46 -8.35 0.38
N VAL A 34 -0.32 -7.44 -0.18
CA VAL A 34 -0.82 -7.51 -1.55
C VAL A 34 -0.09 -6.46 -2.36
N TRP A 35 0.47 -6.87 -3.49
CA TRP A 35 1.11 -5.98 -4.45
C TRP A 35 0.16 -5.68 -5.60
N ILE A 36 0.12 -4.40 -5.98
CA ILE A 36 -0.73 -3.90 -7.05
C ILE A 36 0.12 -3.01 -7.97
N THR A 37 0.04 -3.28 -9.27
CA THR A 37 0.48 -2.32 -10.30
C THR A 37 -0.74 -1.53 -10.76
N VAL A 38 -0.66 -0.21 -10.65
CA VAL A 38 -1.72 0.71 -11.04
C VAL A 38 -1.27 1.54 -12.22
N GLU A 39 -1.98 1.41 -13.34
CA GLU A 39 -1.85 2.28 -14.50
C GLU A 39 -3.03 3.25 -14.52
N THR A 40 -2.75 4.54 -14.73
CA THR A 40 -3.79 5.58 -14.81
C THR A 40 -3.66 6.35 -16.11
N THR A 41 -4.74 6.39 -16.88
CA THR A 41 -4.84 7.16 -18.12
C THR A 41 -5.79 8.33 -17.91
N VAL A 42 -5.32 9.54 -18.25
CA VAL A 42 -6.14 10.75 -18.22
C VAL A 42 -6.97 10.80 -19.49
N LEU A 43 -8.28 10.93 -19.36
CA LEU A 43 -9.23 10.99 -20.47
C LEU A 43 -9.57 12.44 -20.79
N TYR A 44 -9.53 12.76 -22.08
CA TYR A 44 -9.95 14.04 -22.64
C TYR A 44 -10.95 13.82 -23.77
N ASP A 45 -12.00 14.64 -23.81
CA ASP A 45 -12.89 14.77 -24.96
C ASP A 45 -12.98 16.24 -25.36
N LYS A 46 -12.78 16.53 -26.66
CA LYS A 46 -12.84 17.88 -27.24
C LYS A 46 -12.05 18.93 -26.43
N GLY A 47 -10.87 18.55 -25.94
CA GLY A 47 -9.99 19.43 -25.15
C GLY A 47 -10.42 19.64 -23.69
N THR A 48 -11.45 18.93 -23.22
CA THR A 48 -11.92 18.98 -21.83
C THR A 48 -11.58 17.68 -21.12
N PHE A 49 -11.10 17.78 -19.87
CA PHE A 49 -10.90 16.61 -19.00
C PHE A 49 -12.25 15.94 -18.74
N THR A 50 -12.35 14.63 -18.99
CA THR A 50 -13.57 13.86 -18.78
C THR A 50 -13.46 12.84 -17.65
N GLY A 51 -12.24 12.47 -17.24
CA GLY A 51 -12.05 11.53 -16.14
C GLY A 51 -10.70 10.83 -16.15
N LEU A 52 -10.58 9.82 -15.30
CA LEU A 52 -9.43 8.93 -15.21
C LEU A 52 -9.90 7.49 -15.50
N GLN A 53 -9.11 6.76 -16.28
CA GLN A 53 -9.25 5.32 -16.43
C GLN A 53 -8.13 4.65 -15.63
N HIS A 54 -8.51 3.78 -14.70
CA HIS A 54 -7.56 3.00 -13.91
C HIS A 54 -7.56 1.55 -14.36
N LYS A 55 -6.36 0.95 -14.41
CA LYS A 55 -6.17 -0.48 -14.59
C LYS A 55 -5.31 -0.99 -13.44
N TRP A 56 -5.83 -1.94 -12.68
CA TRP A 56 -5.17 -2.54 -11.53
C TRP A 56 -4.82 -3.98 -11.84
N THR A 57 -3.56 -4.35 -11.64
CA THR A 57 -3.07 -5.72 -11.77
C THR A 57 -2.55 -6.17 -10.42
N PHE A 58 -3.15 -7.22 -9.86
CA PHE A 58 -2.81 -7.79 -8.56
C PHE A 58 -1.79 -8.93 -8.72
N ASP A 59 -1.08 -9.25 -7.64
CA ASP A 59 -0.16 -10.39 -7.60
C ASP A 59 -0.87 -11.76 -7.66
N GLU A 60 -0.07 -12.81 -7.84
CA GLU A 60 -0.52 -14.19 -7.96
C GLU A 60 -1.22 -14.72 -6.69
N PHE A 61 -0.71 -14.37 -5.49
CA PHE A 61 -1.25 -14.89 -4.24
C PHE A 61 -2.63 -14.32 -3.92
N TYR A 62 -2.79 -13.01 -4.11
CA TYR A 62 -4.10 -12.37 -4.00
C TYR A 62 -5.06 -12.93 -5.05
N THR A 63 -4.59 -13.06 -6.29
CA THR A 63 -5.41 -13.56 -7.41
C THR A 63 -5.93 -14.97 -7.11
N ALA A 64 -5.08 -15.88 -6.61
CA ALA A 64 -5.48 -17.24 -6.28
C ALA A 64 -6.62 -17.29 -5.24
N MET A 65 -6.59 -16.42 -4.23
CA MET A 65 -7.65 -16.30 -3.24
C MET A 65 -8.91 -15.62 -3.81
N ALA A 66 -8.73 -14.59 -4.64
CA ALA A 66 -9.84 -13.78 -5.15
C ALA A 66 -10.72 -14.52 -6.16
N ILE A 67 -10.13 -15.44 -6.93
CA ILE A 67 -10.84 -16.21 -7.97
C ILE A 67 -11.40 -17.55 -7.46
N GLU A 68 -11.17 -17.89 -6.18
CA GLU A 68 -11.62 -19.14 -5.60
C GLU A 68 -13.15 -19.29 -5.72
N GLY A 69 -13.58 -20.39 -6.34
CA GLY A 69 -15.00 -20.68 -6.54
C GLY A 69 -15.69 -19.90 -7.66
N LEU A 70 -14.95 -19.08 -8.44
CA LEU A 70 -15.51 -18.37 -9.60
C LEU A 70 -15.53 -19.19 -10.88
N ASP A 71 -14.67 -20.21 -11.00
CA ASP A 71 -14.62 -21.13 -12.13
C ASP A 71 -15.82 -22.10 -12.07
N LYS A 72 -16.92 -21.71 -12.71
CA LYS A 72 -18.19 -22.43 -12.68
C LYS A 72 -18.18 -23.59 -13.67
N ASN A 73 -17.50 -23.41 -14.79
CA ASN A 73 -17.45 -24.38 -15.87
C ASN A 73 -16.32 -25.42 -15.69
N LYS A 74 -15.37 -25.16 -14.77
CA LYS A 74 -14.21 -25.98 -14.40
C LYS A 74 -13.19 -26.19 -15.53
N ASP A 75 -13.04 -25.20 -16.40
CA ASP A 75 -12.07 -25.25 -17.50
C ASP A 75 -10.71 -24.61 -17.14
N GLY A 76 -10.61 -23.96 -15.97
CA GLY A 76 -9.40 -23.29 -15.50
C GLY A 76 -9.12 -21.94 -16.19
N ILE A 77 -10.06 -21.42 -16.98
CA ILE A 77 -10.00 -20.14 -17.69
C ILE A 77 -11.17 -19.27 -17.23
N TYR A 78 -10.87 -18.19 -16.53
CA TYR A 78 -11.89 -17.29 -16.02
C TYR A 78 -12.38 -16.33 -17.11
N ASP A 79 -13.63 -16.50 -17.53
CA ASP A 79 -14.25 -15.62 -18.52
C ASP A 79 -14.77 -14.31 -17.90
N ARG A 80 -15.28 -13.41 -18.74
CA ARG A 80 -15.73 -12.09 -18.30
C ARG A 80 -16.98 -12.20 -17.43
N GLU A 81 -17.83 -13.16 -17.71
CA GLU A 81 -19.09 -13.41 -17.03
C GLU A 81 -18.86 -13.98 -15.62
N GLU A 82 -17.87 -14.86 -15.46
CA GLU A 82 -17.43 -15.43 -14.18
C GLU A 82 -16.78 -14.37 -13.27
N LEU A 83 -15.99 -13.47 -13.84
CA LEU A 83 -15.33 -12.38 -13.09
C LEU A 83 -16.22 -11.16 -12.84
N ALA A 84 -17.38 -11.07 -13.50
CA ALA A 84 -18.23 -9.88 -13.47
C ALA A 84 -18.70 -9.50 -12.06
N GLU A 85 -19.06 -10.51 -11.25
CA GLU A 85 -19.52 -10.29 -9.88
C GLU A 85 -18.38 -9.77 -8.99
N LEU A 86 -17.19 -10.38 -9.06
CA LEU A 86 -16.00 -9.94 -8.33
C LEU A 86 -15.63 -8.51 -8.70
N ALA A 87 -15.60 -8.19 -10.00
CA ALA A 87 -15.31 -6.85 -10.49
C ALA A 87 -16.35 -5.84 -9.98
N LYS A 88 -17.64 -6.20 -10.00
CA LYS A 88 -18.72 -5.34 -9.52
C LYS A 88 -18.60 -5.04 -8.03
N VAL A 89 -18.40 -6.07 -7.18
CA VAL A 89 -18.26 -5.90 -5.73
C VAL A 89 -17.06 -5.01 -5.42
N ASN A 90 -15.92 -5.25 -6.07
CA ASN A 90 -14.71 -4.46 -5.87
C ASN A 90 -14.90 -2.99 -6.27
N VAL A 91 -15.52 -2.72 -7.43
CA VAL A 91 -15.76 -1.34 -7.88
C VAL A 91 -16.83 -0.64 -7.04
N ASP A 92 -17.91 -1.34 -6.65
CA ASP A 92 -18.96 -0.76 -5.82
C ASP A 92 -18.43 -0.41 -4.43
N GLY A 93 -17.51 -1.19 -3.86
CA GLY A 93 -16.85 -0.88 -2.58
C GLY A 93 -16.04 0.42 -2.61
N LEU A 94 -15.47 0.81 -3.76
CA LEU A 94 -14.73 2.07 -3.89
C LEU A 94 -15.62 3.31 -3.72
N LYS A 95 -16.93 3.19 -3.96
CA LYS A 95 -17.88 4.30 -3.83
C LYS A 95 -17.95 4.83 -2.41
N GLU A 96 -17.89 3.95 -1.41
CA GLU A 96 -17.98 4.31 0.00
C GLU A 96 -16.84 5.24 0.43
N PHE A 97 -15.68 5.14 -0.23
CA PHE A 97 -14.48 5.91 0.08
C PHE A 97 -14.18 7.02 -0.94
N GLY A 98 -15.11 7.30 -1.86
CA GLY A 98 -14.94 8.33 -2.89
C GLY A 98 -13.81 8.01 -3.89
N TYR A 99 -13.57 6.73 -4.18
CA TYR A 99 -12.61 6.25 -5.19
C TYR A 99 -11.12 6.64 -4.96
N PHE A 100 -10.77 7.20 -3.80
CA PHE A 100 -9.42 7.55 -3.34
C PHE A 100 -8.61 8.54 -4.22
N THR A 101 -9.05 8.85 -5.43
CA THR A 101 -8.33 9.70 -6.40
C THR A 101 -9.18 10.90 -6.78
N TYR A 102 -8.66 12.10 -6.57
CA TYR A 102 -9.39 13.35 -6.78
C TYR A 102 -8.60 14.26 -7.73
N PRO A 103 -9.16 14.66 -8.89
CA PRO A 103 -8.52 15.64 -9.74
C PRO A 103 -8.62 17.04 -9.12
N GLU A 104 -7.47 17.68 -8.88
CA GLU A 104 -7.39 19.09 -8.48
C GLU A 104 -6.85 19.91 -9.65
N SER A 105 -7.57 20.97 -10.05
CA SER A 105 -7.06 21.97 -10.98
C SER A 105 -6.63 23.21 -10.21
N ARG A 106 -5.33 23.49 -10.16
CA ARG A 106 -4.82 24.75 -9.63
C ARG A 106 -4.67 25.74 -10.77
N THR A 107 -5.49 26.78 -10.79
CA THR A 107 -5.25 27.95 -11.64
C THR A 107 -4.04 28.68 -11.08
N LEU A 108 -2.88 28.53 -11.71
CA LEU A 108 -1.75 29.40 -11.44
C LEU A 108 -2.16 30.79 -11.91
N ALA A 109 -2.44 31.68 -10.96
CA ALA A 109 -2.49 33.10 -11.27
C ALA A 109 -1.11 33.47 -11.82
N THR A 110 -1.04 33.72 -13.12
CA THR A 110 0.09 34.42 -13.75
C THR A 110 0.07 35.87 -13.25
N THR A 111 0.30 36.07 -11.96
CA THR A 111 0.72 37.37 -11.44
C THR A 111 2.20 37.46 -11.77
N GLY A 112 2.52 38.28 -12.77
CA GLY A 112 3.89 38.50 -13.23
C GLY A 112 4.85 38.75 -12.07
N SER A 113 5.75 37.81 -11.86
CA SER A 113 6.85 37.93 -10.90
C SER A 113 7.96 36.98 -11.32
N SER A 114 8.90 37.54 -12.07
CA SER A 114 10.32 37.19 -12.13
C SER A 114 10.68 35.71 -12.32
N THR A 115 11.14 35.42 -13.53
CA THR A 115 11.95 34.25 -13.90
C THR A 115 13.03 33.94 -12.88
N ARG A 116 12.90 32.80 -12.18
CA ARG A 116 14.04 32.07 -11.63
C ARG A 116 14.18 30.76 -12.38
N THR A 117 14.89 30.80 -13.49
CA THR A 117 15.45 29.60 -14.12
C THR A 117 16.61 29.11 -13.26
N GLU A 118 16.40 28.06 -12.48
CA GLU A 118 17.51 27.17 -12.09
C GLU A 118 17.44 25.92 -12.98
N PRO A 119 18.51 25.56 -13.69
CA PRO A 119 18.56 24.34 -14.46
C PRO A 119 18.57 23.14 -13.52
N CYS A 120 17.72 22.15 -13.82
CA CYS A 120 17.69 20.86 -13.14
C CYS A 120 19.04 20.16 -13.35
N ARG A 121 19.67 19.75 -12.24
CA ARG A 121 20.92 18.99 -12.21
C ARG A 121 20.63 17.50 -12.08
#